data_AF-A0A2A2LJW8-F1
#
_entry.id   AF-A0A2A2LJW8-F1
#
_cell.length_a   1.000
_cell.length_b   1.000
_cell.length_c   1.000
_cell.angle_alpha   90.00
_cell.angle_beta   90.00
_cell.angle_gamma   90.00
#
_symmetry.space_group_name_H-M   'P 1'
#
loop_
_entity.id
_entity.type
_entity.pdbx_description
1 polymer ?
#
loop_
_entity_poly.entity_id
_entity_poly.type
_entity_poly.pdbx_seq_one_letter_code
_entity_poly.pdbx_strand_id
1 'polypeptide(L)'
;MKRSGDEKLENLDDQEPEAKKSKENEKSGKFGPEMRIIPIIDKNLFQETVMLTKCYVIAIQNRKITGELLRILPEIPSELHHLRRVDNKSSRILLHPEEKAKDDPALWSKLKNLGVQKEHVELIDIPAVRPLTRLQFDWAKEKWATSYPRNPELEATINGTLFSDQEKDQIRKWSDRVEQKGCIIVQNDTAIASSSSQPDVVLGHSAIETVQELAKMERFNFFLSFQFLLRILKESKNWVIFQTMI
;
A
#
# COMPACT_ATOMS: atom_id res chain seq x y z
N MET A 1 9.25 -0.08 -67.91
CA MET A 1 8.37 -0.44 -69.04
C MET A 1 8.62 -1.91 -69.36
N LYS A 2 7.62 -2.80 -69.11
CA LYS A 2 7.58 -4.25 -69.45
C LYS A 2 8.60 -5.13 -68.69
N ARG A 3 8.38 -6.39 -68.29
CA ARG A 3 7.30 -7.40 -68.27
C ARG A 3 7.90 -8.56 -67.44
N SER A 4 7.24 -9.05 -66.39
CA SER A 4 6.47 -10.31 -66.33
C SER A 4 7.27 -11.62 -66.53
N GLY A 5 6.98 -12.60 -65.67
CA GLY A 5 7.02 -14.04 -65.95
C GLY A 5 8.02 -14.77 -65.06
N ASP A 6 7.63 -15.41 -63.96
CA ASP A 6 6.77 -16.60 -63.77
C ASP A 6 7.46 -17.94 -64.04
N GLU A 7 7.33 -18.82 -63.04
CA GLU A 7 7.24 -20.29 -63.11
C GLU A 7 8.51 -21.08 -63.48
N LYS A 8 8.80 -22.31 -63.01
CA LYS A 8 8.19 -23.24 -62.04
C LYS A 8 9.18 -24.42 -61.82
N LEU A 9 9.07 -25.03 -60.64
CA LEU A 9 9.12 -26.46 -60.28
C LEU A 9 10.10 -27.46 -60.94
N GLU A 10 10.84 -28.18 -60.09
CA GLU A 10 10.81 -29.66 -59.85
C GLU A 10 12.10 -30.05 -59.09
N ASN A 11 12.08 -30.31 -57.77
CA ASN A 11 11.69 -31.51 -57.01
C ASN A 11 12.71 -32.68 -57.02
N LEU A 12 12.96 -33.15 -55.78
CA LEU A 12 13.31 -34.52 -55.33
C LEU A 12 14.77 -34.99 -55.42
N ASP A 13 15.42 -35.07 -54.25
CA ASP A 13 15.69 -36.35 -53.53
C ASP A 13 16.49 -36.00 -52.25
N ASP A 14 15.88 -36.13 -51.08
CA ASP A 14 15.92 -37.33 -50.25
C ASP A 14 17.31 -37.57 -49.63
N GLN A 15 17.50 -37.07 -48.40
CA GLN A 15 17.97 -37.90 -47.28
C GLN A 15 17.90 -37.15 -45.94
N GLU A 16 16.94 -37.60 -45.14
CA GLU A 16 16.80 -37.42 -43.71
C GLU A 16 18.03 -37.99 -42.96
N PRO A 17 18.44 -37.38 -41.83
CA PRO A 17 18.85 -38.22 -40.72
C PRO A 17 18.09 -37.86 -39.44
N GLU A 18 17.19 -38.79 -39.12
CA GLU A 18 16.84 -39.32 -37.81
C GLU A 18 17.00 -38.40 -36.59
N ALA A 19 15.83 -37.91 -36.16
CA ALA A 19 15.57 -37.37 -34.85
C ALA A 19 16.03 -38.32 -33.73
N LYS A 20 17.05 -37.90 -32.97
CA LYS A 20 17.29 -38.42 -31.63
C LYS A 20 16.16 -37.96 -30.70
N LYS A 21 15.19 -38.87 -30.50
CA LYS A 21 14.23 -38.88 -29.39
C LYS A 21 14.98 -38.77 -28.05
N SER A 22 15.12 -37.56 -27.51
CA SER A 22 15.41 -37.35 -26.10
C SER A 22 14.12 -37.54 -25.31
N LYS A 23 14.09 -38.68 -24.61
CA LYS A 23 13.14 -39.14 -23.60
C LYS A 23 12.36 -38.03 -22.89
N GLU A 24 11.05 -38.20 -22.90
CA GLU A 24 10.12 -37.77 -21.87
C GLU A 24 10.76 -37.92 -20.49
N ASN A 25 10.92 -36.80 -19.79
CA ASN A 25 11.06 -36.78 -18.34
C ASN A 25 9.73 -36.28 -17.79
N GLU A 26 8.70 -37.12 -17.94
CA GLU A 26 7.52 -37.06 -17.07
C GLU A 26 7.97 -37.42 -15.66
N LYS A 27 8.45 -36.42 -14.92
CA LYS A 27 8.29 -36.41 -13.47
C LYS A 27 7.11 -35.50 -13.17
N SER A 28 5.91 -36.07 -13.29
CA SER A 28 4.73 -35.61 -12.57
C SER A 28 4.97 -35.82 -11.07
N GLY A 29 5.86 -35.00 -10.50
CA GLY A 29 5.99 -34.86 -9.07
C GLY A 29 4.69 -34.27 -8.55
N LYS A 30 4.06 -34.94 -7.60
CA LYS A 30 2.90 -34.43 -6.86
C LYS A 30 3.20 -33.02 -6.37
N PHE A 31 2.70 -32.01 -7.06
CA PHE A 31 2.70 -30.65 -6.55
C PHE A 31 1.68 -30.62 -5.43
N GLY A 32 2.18 -30.74 -4.18
CA GLY A 32 1.49 -30.13 -3.06
C GLY A 32 1.24 -28.65 -3.38
N PRO A 33 0.28 -28.00 -2.71
CA PRO A 33 -0.01 -26.59 -2.96
C PRO A 33 1.29 -25.78 -2.85
N GLU A 34 1.65 -25.06 -3.91
CA GLU A 34 2.82 -24.19 -3.93
C GLU A 34 2.67 -23.16 -2.80
N MET A 35 3.65 -23.09 -1.90
CA MET A 35 3.63 -22.16 -0.78
C MET A 35 3.58 -20.72 -1.32
N ARG A 36 2.46 -20.04 -1.06
CA ARG A 36 2.24 -18.65 -1.48
C ARG A 36 2.60 -17.70 -0.34
N ILE A 37 3.50 -16.76 -0.61
CA ILE A 37 3.87 -15.70 0.33
C ILE A 37 2.95 -14.50 0.09
N ILE A 38 2.16 -14.14 1.09
CA ILE A 38 1.21 -13.02 1.03
C ILE A 38 1.53 -12.08 2.20
N PRO A 39 1.83 -10.80 1.95
CA PRO A 39 2.04 -9.85 3.03
C PRO A 39 0.73 -9.61 3.80
N ILE A 40 0.83 -9.51 5.12
CA ILE A 40 -0.31 -9.19 5.99
C ILE A 40 -0.48 -7.67 5.98
N ILE A 41 -1.59 -7.20 5.41
CA ILE A 41 -1.89 -5.79 5.22
C ILE A 41 -3.39 -5.53 5.49
N ASP A 42 -3.73 -4.34 5.97
CA ASP A 42 -5.12 -3.96 6.22
C ASP A 42 -5.93 -4.01 4.90
N LYS A 43 -7.08 -4.70 4.95
CA LYS A 43 -8.00 -4.84 3.82
C LYS A 43 -8.49 -3.48 3.29
N ASN A 44 -8.55 -2.46 4.14
CA ASN A 44 -8.95 -1.11 3.75
C ASN A 44 -8.02 -0.50 2.70
N LEU A 45 -6.76 -0.95 2.62
CA LEU A 45 -5.79 -0.44 1.66
C LEU A 45 -6.06 -0.92 0.22
N PHE A 46 -6.82 -2.02 0.05
CA PHE A 46 -7.24 -2.49 -1.26
C PHE A 46 -8.53 -1.82 -1.76
N GLN A 47 -9.20 -1.05 -0.91
CA GLN A 47 -10.41 -0.33 -1.33
C GLN A 47 -10.03 0.85 -2.23
N GLU A 48 -10.74 1.01 -3.33
CA GLU A 48 -10.59 2.16 -4.21
C GLU A 48 -11.16 3.44 -3.60
N THR A 49 -12.19 3.31 -2.77
CA THR A 49 -12.89 4.46 -2.19
C THR A 49 -12.34 4.80 -0.81
N VAL A 50 -12.38 6.07 -0.45
CA VAL A 50 -12.16 6.53 0.93
C VAL A 50 -13.43 7.12 1.52
N MET A 51 -13.47 7.20 2.85
CA MET A 51 -14.60 7.80 3.58
C MET A 51 -14.87 9.23 3.08
N LEU A 52 -16.14 9.56 2.89
CA LEU A 52 -16.58 10.89 2.46
C LEU A 52 -17.17 11.67 3.64
N THR A 53 -17.07 12.99 3.56
CA THR A 53 -17.73 13.94 4.47
C THR A 53 -18.33 15.08 3.66
N LYS A 54 -19.38 15.69 4.20
CA LYS A 54 -20.07 16.82 3.57
C LYS A 54 -19.39 18.13 3.93
N CYS A 55 -19.09 18.94 2.92
CA CYS A 55 -18.50 20.25 3.10
C CYS A 55 -19.16 21.29 2.20
N TYR A 56 -19.24 22.51 2.71
CA TYR A 56 -19.68 23.64 1.91
C TYR A 56 -18.56 24.14 1.01
N VAL A 57 -18.90 24.43 -0.24
CA VAL A 57 -18.01 24.99 -1.25
C VAL A 57 -18.65 26.18 -1.93
N ILE A 58 -17.85 27.15 -2.35
CA ILE A 58 -18.31 28.32 -3.12
C ILE A 58 -17.75 28.24 -4.53
N ALA A 59 -18.61 28.43 -5.52
CA ALA A 59 -18.18 28.66 -6.90
C ALA A 59 -17.59 30.07 -7.07
N ILE A 60 -16.37 30.16 -7.56
CA ILE A 60 -15.68 31.45 -7.80
C ILE A 60 -16.14 31.99 -9.15
N GLN A 61 -17.09 32.93 -9.14
CA GLN A 61 -17.45 33.67 -10.36
C GLN A 61 -16.43 34.78 -10.66
N ASN A 62 -15.92 35.46 -9.62
CA ASN A 62 -14.97 36.55 -9.75
C ASN A 62 -13.64 36.21 -9.06
N ARG A 63 -12.58 35.99 -9.84
CA ARG A 63 -11.25 35.64 -9.28
C ARG A 63 -10.62 36.76 -8.45
N LYS A 64 -11.08 38.00 -8.58
CA LYS A 64 -10.56 39.14 -7.82
C LYS A 64 -10.89 39.04 -6.33
N ILE A 65 -12.05 38.46 -5.98
CA ILE A 65 -12.49 38.30 -4.58
C ILE A 65 -11.90 37.06 -3.91
N THR A 66 -11.25 36.16 -4.64
CA THR A 66 -10.67 34.92 -4.09
C THR A 66 -9.68 35.19 -2.96
N GLY A 67 -8.83 36.21 -3.11
CA GLY A 67 -7.85 36.58 -2.07
C GLY A 67 -8.52 37.10 -0.79
N GLU A 68 -9.57 37.91 -0.92
CA GLU A 68 -10.35 38.41 0.22
C GLU A 68 -11.15 37.30 0.89
N LEU A 69 -11.77 36.42 0.10
CA LEU A 69 -12.44 35.22 0.60
C LEU A 69 -11.48 34.40 1.44
N LEU A 70 -10.32 34.01 0.92
CA LEU A 70 -9.35 33.19 1.67
C LEU A 70 -8.88 33.82 2.99
N ARG A 71 -8.90 35.16 3.11
CA ARG A 71 -8.55 35.87 4.36
C ARG A 71 -9.64 35.85 5.42
N ILE A 72 -10.92 35.86 4.99
CA ILE A 72 -12.05 35.85 5.94
C ILE A 72 -12.44 34.44 6.37
N LEU A 73 -12.04 33.41 5.62
CA LEU A 73 -12.41 32.04 5.90
C LEU A 73 -11.64 31.50 7.11
N PRO A 74 -12.32 30.74 8.00
CA PRO A 74 -11.68 30.07 9.13
C PRO A 74 -10.61 29.08 8.71
N GLU A 75 -9.76 28.65 9.65
CA GLU A 75 -8.76 27.62 9.38
C GLU A 75 -9.42 26.26 9.12
N ILE A 76 -8.92 25.53 8.11
CA ILE A 76 -9.44 24.20 7.79
C ILE A 76 -9.08 23.25 8.95
N PRO A 77 -10.01 22.38 9.40
CA PRO A 77 -9.71 21.37 10.41
C PRO A 77 -8.54 20.48 10.01
N SER A 78 -7.73 20.06 10.99
CA SER A 78 -6.51 19.29 10.77
C SER A 78 -6.73 18.00 9.97
N GLU A 79 -7.91 17.40 10.12
CA GLU A 79 -8.34 16.19 9.44
C GLU A 79 -8.47 16.39 7.92
N LEU A 80 -8.67 17.64 7.46
CA LEU A 80 -8.86 18.01 6.06
C LEU A 80 -7.66 18.76 5.46
N HIS A 81 -6.53 18.83 6.16
CA HIS A 81 -5.30 19.50 5.65
C HIS A 81 -4.71 18.83 4.42
N HIS A 82 -5.10 17.58 4.13
CA HIS A 82 -4.72 16.92 2.88
C HIS A 82 -5.44 17.49 1.66
N LEU A 83 -6.55 18.19 1.84
CA LEU A 83 -7.33 18.79 0.77
C LEU A 83 -6.79 20.18 0.41
N ARG A 84 -6.78 20.49 -0.88
CA ARG A 84 -6.49 21.86 -1.32
C ARG A 84 -7.70 22.75 -1.05
N ARG A 85 -7.46 23.91 -0.47
CA ARG A 85 -8.52 24.88 -0.18
C ARG A 85 -9.18 25.44 -1.45
N VAL A 86 -8.40 25.62 -2.50
CA VAL A 86 -8.88 26.10 -3.80
C VAL A 86 -8.71 24.99 -4.83
N ASP A 87 -9.80 24.63 -5.49
CA ASP A 87 -9.76 23.75 -6.65
C ASP A 87 -9.70 24.60 -7.93
N ASN A 88 -8.51 24.61 -8.54
CA ASN A 88 -8.27 25.34 -9.79
C ASN A 88 -9.01 24.74 -10.99
N LYS A 89 -9.37 23.44 -10.96
CA LYS A 89 -10.07 22.80 -12.08
C LYS A 89 -11.52 23.25 -12.14
N SER A 90 -12.21 23.18 -11.00
CA SER A 90 -13.63 23.53 -10.91
C SER A 90 -13.87 25.00 -10.55
N SER A 91 -12.81 25.77 -10.27
CA SER A 91 -12.90 27.14 -9.74
C SER A 91 -13.78 27.22 -8.48
N ARG A 92 -13.56 26.32 -7.52
CA ARG A 92 -14.32 26.25 -6.26
C ARG A 92 -13.41 26.45 -5.04
N ILE A 93 -13.96 27.03 -3.96
CA ILE A 93 -13.26 27.19 -2.68
C ILE A 93 -13.94 26.33 -1.62
N LEU A 94 -13.13 25.56 -0.89
CA LEU A 94 -13.55 24.81 0.28
C LEU A 94 -13.74 25.76 1.47
N LEU A 95 -14.96 25.77 2.03
CA LEU A 95 -15.28 26.51 3.25
C LEU A 95 -14.95 25.66 4.46
N HIS A 96 -15.94 24.88 4.92
CA HIS A 96 -15.91 24.13 6.17
C HIS A 96 -16.80 22.88 6.06
N PRO A 97 -16.58 21.88 6.94
CA PRO A 97 -17.51 20.77 7.14
C PRO A 97 -18.91 21.24 7.50
N GLU A 98 -19.93 20.50 7.04
CA GLU A 98 -21.33 20.80 7.32
C GLU A 98 -21.61 21.01 8.82
N GLU A 99 -21.03 20.13 9.64
CA GLU A 99 -21.19 20.12 11.10
C GLU A 99 -20.68 21.41 11.75
N LYS A 100 -19.57 21.99 11.26
CA LYS A 100 -18.98 23.20 11.84
C LYS A 100 -19.55 24.49 11.28
N ALA A 101 -20.05 24.47 10.04
CA ALA A 101 -20.52 25.67 9.34
C ALA A 101 -21.96 26.06 9.72
N LYS A 102 -22.78 25.11 10.22
CA LYS A 102 -24.14 25.41 10.70
C LYS A 102 -24.13 26.37 11.90
N ASP A 103 -23.04 26.37 12.67
CA ASP A 103 -22.95 27.09 13.94
C ASP A 103 -22.18 28.43 13.86
N ASP A 104 -21.78 28.88 12.66
CA ASP A 104 -21.01 30.13 12.48
C ASP A 104 -21.80 31.20 11.68
N PRO A 105 -22.74 31.93 12.31
CA PRO A 105 -23.47 33.03 11.67
C PRO A 105 -22.57 34.22 11.29
N ALA A 106 -21.40 34.36 11.92
CA ALA A 106 -20.46 35.43 11.60
C ALA A 106 -19.80 35.21 10.23
N LEU A 107 -19.46 33.95 9.90
CA LEU A 107 -18.95 33.57 8.58
C LEU A 107 -19.94 33.93 7.47
N TRP A 108 -21.21 33.55 7.62
CA TRP A 108 -22.25 33.84 6.62
C TRP A 108 -22.46 35.35 6.41
N SER A 109 -22.35 36.14 7.48
CA SER A 109 -22.42 37.60 7.40
C SER A 109 -21.24 38.19 6.63
N LYS A 110 -20.02 37.70 6.86
CA LYS A 110 -18.81 38.11 6.11
C LYS A 110 -18.90 37.73 4.64
N LEU A 111 -19.40 36.54 4.33
CA LEU A 111 -19.61 36.07 2.95
C LEU A 111 -20.61 36.95 2.20
N LYS A 112 -21.73 37.30 2.85
CA LYS A 112 -22.75 38.20 2.29
C LYS A 112 -22.19 39.58 1.97
N ASN A 113 -21.33 40.13 2.83
CA ASN A 113 -20.68 41.43 2.60
C ASN A 113 -19.75 41.42 1.38
N LEU A 114 -19.22 40.24 1.01
CA LEU A 114 -18.42 40.05 -0.22
C LEU A 114 -19.28 39.71 -1.45
N GLY A 115 -20.61 39.79 -1.34
CA GLY A 115 -21.53 39.50 -2.43
C GLY A 115 -21.76 38.00 -2.68
N VAL A 116 -21.29 37.12 -1.80
CA VAL A 116 -21.60 35.69 -1.86
C VAL A 116 -22.98 35.47 -1.23
N GLN A 117 -23.95 35.13 -2.06
CA GLN A 117 -25.27 34.71 -1.62
C GLN A 117 -25.29 33.21 -1.32
N LYS A 118 -26.31 32.76 -0.58
CA LYS A 118 -26.44 31.37 -0.15
C LYS A 118 -26.57 30.40 -1.34
N GLU A 119 -27.11 30.87 -2.45
CA GLU A 119 -27.30 30.10 -3.69
C GLU A 119 -25.97 29.80 -4.39
N HIS A 120 -24.90 30.56 -4.08
CA HIS A 120 -23.55 30.30 -4.60
C HIS A 120 -22.79 29.26 -3.77
N VAL A 121 -23.39 28.80 -2.66
CA VAL A 121 -22.79 27.84 -1.74
C VAL A 121 -23.45 26.48 -1.94
N GLU A 122 -22.65 25.50 -2.30
CA GLU A 122 -23.07 24.13 -2.54
C GLU A 122 -22.56 23.23 -1.43
N LEU A 123 -23.36 22.23 -1.06
CA LEU A 123 -22.94 21.16 -0.15
C LEU A 123 -22.52 19.96 -1.00
N ILE A 124 -21.26 19.54 -0.89
CA ILE A 124 -20.71 18.44 -1.67
C ILE A 124 -20.03 17.40 -0.78
N ASP A 125 -19.94 16.16 -1.28
CA ASP A 125 -19.16 15.10 -0.64
C ASP A 125 -17.69 15.17 -1.06
N ILE A 126 -16.79 15.24 -0.08
CA ILE A 126 -15.33 15.27 -0.28
C ILE A 126 -14.64 14.19 0.56
N PRO A 127 -13.39 13.79 0.20
CA PRO A 127 -12.62 12.81 0.96
C PRO A 127 -12.35 13.27 2.40
N ALA A 128 -12.95 12.57 3.37
CA ALA A 128 -12.78 12.85 4.80
C ALA A 128 -11.38 12.48 5.31
N VAL A 129 -10.77 11.47 4.68
CA VAL A 129 -9.45 10.96 5.06
C VAL A 129 -8.46 11.11 3.90
N ARG A 130 -7.18 11.25 4.24
CA ARG A 130 -6.10 11.28 3.26
C ARG A 130 -6.00 9.91 2.57
N PRO A 131 -5.99 9.86 1.23
CA PRO A 131 -5.77 8.61 0.51
C PRO A 131 -4.37 8.07 0.81
N LEU A 132 -4.29 6.76 1.08
CA LEU A 132 -3.05 6.07 1.45
C LEU A 132 -2.42 5.34 0.26
N THR A 133 -3.22 5.02 -0.75
CA THR A 133 -2.78 4.28 -1.94
C THR A 133 -3.04 5.07 -3.21
N ARG A 134 -2.34 4.70 -4.28
CA ARG A 134 -2.51 5.35 -5.58
C ARG A 134 -3.93 5.19 -6.11
N LEU A 135 -4.51 4.01 -5.92
CA LEU A 135 -5.89 3.70 -6.30
C LEU A 135 -6.87 4.64 -5.58
N GLN A 136 -6.73 4.79 -4.27
CA GLN A 136 -7.54 5.71 -3.47
C GLN A 136 -7.36 7.16 -3.89
N PHE A 137 -6.13 7.56 -4.19
CA PHE A 137 -5.84 8.91 -4.65
C PHE A 137 -6.49 9.20 -6.00
N ASP A 138 -6.42 8.25 -6.93
CA ASP A 138 -6.99 8.42 -8.26
C ASP A 138 -8.52 8.49 -8.22
N TRP A 139 -9.18 7.84 -7.27
CA TRP A 139 -10.60 8.05 -7.01
C TRP A 139 -10.88 9.38 -6.29
N ALA A 140 -10.13 9.69 -5.24
CA ALA A 140 -10.37 10.86 -4.39
C ALA A 140 -10.16 12.18 -5.15
N LYS A 141 -9.20 12.24 -6.07
CA LYS A 141 -8.90 13.44 -6.87
C LYS A 141 -10.06 13.86 -7.78
N GLU A 142 -10.95 12.93 -8.16
CA GLU A 142 -12.14 13.21 -8.96
C GLU A 142 -13.25 13.86 -8.12
N LYS A 143 -13.23 13.66 -6.80
CA LYS A 143 -14.16 14.31 -5.86
C LYS A 143 -13.67 15.69 -5.45
N TRP A 144 -12.41 15.79 -5.03
CA TRP A 144 -11.79 17.05 -4.65
C TRP A 144 -10.27 16.99 -4.80
N ALA A 145 -9.64 18.14 -5.08
CA ALA A 145 -8.20 18.23 -5.18
C ALA A 145 -7.54 17.87 -3.83
N THR A 146 -6.84 16.74 -3.79
CA THR A 146 -6.24 16.17 -2.58
C THR A 146 -4.75 15.93 -2.76
N SER A 147 -4.03 15.78 -1.65
CA SER A 147 -2.61 15.43 -1.62
C SER A 147 -2.44 13.96 -1.28
N TYR A 148 -1.48 13.33 -1.96
CA TYR A 148 -1.11 11.93 -1.74
C TYR A 148 0.41 11.85 -1.56
N PRO A 149 0.89 11.58 -0.34
CA PRO A 149 2.29 11.24 -0.12
C PRO A 149 2.50 9.79 -0.57
N ARG A 150 3.21 9.60 -1.69
CA ARG A 150 3.50 8.26 -2.21
C ARG A 150 4.30 7.45 -1.20
N ASN A 151 3.84 6.22 -0.92
CA ASN A 151 4.58 5.24 -0.13
C ASN A 151 4.95 4.04 -1.02
N PRO A 152 6.18 3.99 -1.57
CA PRO A 152 6.59 2.94 -2.51
C PRO A 152 6.48 1.52 -1.96
N GLU A 153 6.76 1.33 -0.67
CA GLU A 153 6.73 0.02 -0.03
C GLU A 153 5.30 -0.50 0.13
N LEU A 154 4.38 0.38 0.54
CA LEU A 154 2.96 0.08 0.59
C LEU A 154 2.41 -0.28 -0.80
N GLU A 155 2.78 0.49 -1.82
CA GLU A 155 2.39 0.20 -3.21
C GLU A 155 2.98 -1.14 -3.69
N ALA A 156 4.24 -1.44 -3.36
CA ALA A 156 4.86 -2.72 -3.69
C ALA A 156 4.14 -3.89 -2.99
N THR A 157 3.72 -3.68 -1.74
CA THR A 157 2.95 -4.65 -0.93
C THR A 157 1.62 -4.98 -1.58
N ILE A 158 0.85 -3.95 -1.95
CA ILE A 158 -0.45 -4.10 -2.61
C ILE A 158 -0.30 -4.78 -3.97
N ASN A 159 0.74 -4.43 -4.73
CA ASN A 159 1.02 -5.01 -6.05
C ASN A 159 1.69 -6.39 -5.99
N GLY A 160 1.97 -6.95 -4.81
CA GLY A 160 2.63 -8.26 -4.65
C GLY A 160 4.10 -8.27 -5.09
N THR A 161 4.73 -7.11 -5.19
CA THR A 161 6.13 -6.90 -5.61
C THR A 161 7.04 -6.50 -4.46
N LEU A 162 6.55 -6.59 -3.20
CA LEU A 162 7.32 -6.27 -2.01
C LEU A 162 8.59 -7.14 -1.88
N PHE A 163 8.45 -8.44 -2.15
CA PHE A 163 9.55 -9.39 -2.07
C PHE A 163 10.07 -9.74 -3.46
N SER A 164 11.38 -9.65 -3.62
CA SER A 164 12.11 -10.25 -4.73
C SER A 164 12.02 -11.78 -4.71
N ASP A 165 12.32 -12.44 -5.82
CA ASP A 165 12.27 -13.90 -5.87
C ASP A 165 13.33 -14.55 -4.96
N GLN A 166 14.49 -13.90 -4.80
CA GLN A 166 15.51 -14.34 -3.83
C GLN A 166 15.00 -14.27 -2.39
N GLU A 167 14.30 -13.21 -2.01
CA GLU A 167 13.70 -13.09 -0.66
C GLU A 167 12.58 -14.12 -0.47
N LYS A 168 11.77 -14.40 -1.50
CA LYS A 168 10.76 -15.45 -1.45
C LYS A 168 11.38 -16.83 -1.24
N ASP A 169 12.49 -17.13 -1.90
CA ASP A 169 13.21 -18.39 -1.73
C ASP A 169 13.80 -18.51 -0.32
N GLN A 170 14.32 -17.42 0.23
CA GLN A 170 14.75 -17.37 1.63
C GLN A 170 13.58 -17.61 2.58
N ILE A 171 12.43 -16.95 2.36
CA ILE A 171 11.22 -17.15 3.17
C ILE A 171 10.79 -18.62 3.15
N ARG A 172 10.75 -19.26 1.97
CA ARG A 172 10.41 -20.69 1.84
C ARG A 172 11.39 -21.57 2.61
N LYS A 173 12.69 -21.37 2.40
CA LYS A 173 13.77 -22.11 3.09
C LYS A 173 13.63 -22.04 4.62
N TRP A 174 13.30 -20.88 5.15
CA TRP A 174 13.17 -20.69 6.59
C TRP A 174 11.82 -21.15 7.13
N SER A 175 10.75 -21.06 6.35
CA SER A 175 9.44 -21.60 6.69
C SER A 175 9.49 -23.09 7.00
N ASP A 176 10.19 -23.88 6.16
CA ASP A 176 10.36 -25.32 6.38
C ASP A 176 11.07 -25.64 7.71
N ARG A 177 11.97 -24.74 8.14
CA ARG A 177 12.70 -24.88 9.42
C ARG A 177 11.86 -24.44 10.62
N VAL A 178 11.00 -23.44 10.43
CA VAL A 178 10.09 -22.94 11.47
C VAL A 178 9.06 -24.00 11.84
N GLU A 179 8.59 -24.81 10.90
CA GLU A 179 7.67 -25.92 11.20
C GLU A 179 8.24 -26.88 12.26
N GLN A 180 9.56 -27.07 12.28
CA GLN A 180 10.24 -27.94 13.26
C GLN A 180 10.52 -27.23 14.59
N LYS A 181 10.76 -25.92 14.56
CA LYS A 181 11.29 -25.17 15.71
C LYS A 181 10.32 -24.15 16.30
N GLY A 182 9.16 -23.88 15.71
CA GLY A 182 8.16 -22.93 16.20
C GLY A 182 8.44 -21.46 15.89
N CYS A 183 9.64 -20.94 16.19
CA CYS A 183 10.06 -19.58 15.86
C CYS A 183 11.56 -19.52 15.57
N ILE A 184 11.96 -18.70 14.60
CA ILE A 184 13.36 -18.51 14.20
C ILE A 184 13.58 -17.03 13.89
N ILE A 185 14.69 -16.47 14.40
CA ILE A 185 15.21 -15.16 13.98
C ILE A 185 16.44 -15.42 13.10
N VAL A 186 16.44 -14.82 11.90
CA VAL A 186 17.48 -15.01 10.89
C VAL A 186 18.17 -13.68 10.61
N GLN A 187 19.49 -13.69 10.51
CA GLN A 187 20.30 -12.56 10.06
C GLN A 187 21.38 -13.07 9.11
N ASN A 188 21.55 -12.42 7.95
CA ASN A 188 22.55 -12.80 6.93
C ASN A 188 22.50 -14.31 6.57
N ASP A 189 21.29 -14.83 6.32
CA ASP A 189 21.02 -16.25 6.01
C ASP A 189 21.52 -17.25 7.09
N THR A 190 21.65 -16.78 8.34
CA THR A 190 22.02 -17.61 9.50
C THR A 190 20.96 -17.47 10.60
N ALA A 191 20.53 -18.59 11.18
CA ALA A 191 19.65 -18.57 12.34
C ALA A 191 20.46 -18.10 13.56
N ILE A 192 20.07 -16.98 14.14
CA ILE A 192 20.72 -16.43 15.34
C ILE A 192 19.98 -16.82 16.61
N ALA A 193 18.67 -17.10 16.55
CA ALA A 193 17.92 -17.63 17.68
C ALA A 193 16.79 -18.52 17.15
N SER A 194 16.42 -19.56 17.89
CA SER A 194 15.31 -20.43 17.49
C SER A 194 14.79 -21.25 18.67
N SER A 195 13.50 -21.17 18.96
CA SER A 195 12.92 -21.88 20.10
C SER A 195 11.51 -22.39 19.81
N SER A 196 11.20 -23.58 20.32
CA SER A 196 9.85 -24.14 20.30
C SER A 196 8.98 -23.56 21.42
N SER A 197 7.66 -23.70 21.29
CA SER A 197 6.76 -23.39 22.40
C SER A 197 6.98 -24.35 23.57
N GLN A 198 6.82 -23.83 24.78
CA GLN A 198 6.81 -24.57 26.04
C GLN A 198 5.40 -24.47 26.64
N PRO A 199 4.50 -25.41 26.33
CA PRO A 199 3.09 -25.31 26.72
C PRO A 199 2.89 -25.35 28.24
N ASP A 200 3.86 -25.87 28.98
CA ASP A 200 3.81 -25.98 30.44
C ASP A 200 4.25 -24.69 31.17
N VAL A 201 4.71 -23.67 30.42
CA VAL A 201 5.17 -22.39 30.96
C VAL A 201 4.19 -21.29 30.58
N VAL A 202 3.69 -20.56 31.58
CA VAL A 202 2.90 -19.34 31.34
C VAL A 202 3.81 -18.34 30.62
N LEU A 203 3.46 -17.95 29.39
CA LEU A 203 4.28 -17.18 28.43
C LEU A 203 5.38 -17.96 27.68
N GLY A 204 5.35 -19.29 27.70
CA GLY A 204 6.23 -20.16 26.89
C GLY A 204 5.90 -20.16 25.40
N HIS A 205 5.52 -19.02 24.82
CA HIS A 205 5.32 -18.90 23.38
C HIS A 205 6.67 -18.90 22.67
N SER A 206 6.76 -19.61 21.54
CA SER A 206 7.99 -19.70 20.74
C SER A 206 8.60 -18.33 20.41
N ALA A 207 7.77 -17.32 20.13
CA ALA A 207 8.24 -15.96 19.90
C ALA A 207 8.92 -15.33 21.12
N ILE A 208 8.38 -15.54 22.33
CA ILE A 208 8.92 -14.98 23.58
C ILE A 208 10.26 -15.67 23.90
N GLU A 209 10.28 -17.00 23.84
CA GLU A 209 11.48 -17.80 24.08
C GLU A 209 12.61 -17.44 23.11
N THR A 210 12.30 -17.21 21.82
CA THR A 210 13.31 -16.85 20.81
C THR A 210 13.89 -15.45 21.08
N VAL A 211 13.07 -14.51 21.55
CA VAL A 211 13.55 -13.18 21.96
C VAL A 211 14.43 -13.28 23.21
N GLN A 212 14.10 -14.15 24.16
CA GLN A 212 14.94 -14.39 25.34
C GLN A 212 16.29 -15.04 24.96
N GLU A 213 16.30 -16.00 24.04
CA GLU A 213 17.53 -16.58 23.48
C GLU A 213 18.39 -15.50 22.82
N LEU A 214 17.77 -14.64 22.01
CA LEU A 214 18.46 -13.53 21.36
C LEU A 214 19.07 -12.56 22.39
N ALA A 215 18.34 -12.24 23.46
CA ALA A 215 18.81 -11.33 24.52
C ALA A 215 20.00 -11.91 25.33
N LYS A 216 20.14 -13.24 25.41
CA LYS A 216 21.28 -13.91 26.05
C LYS A 216 22.56 -13.85 25.22
N MET A 217 22.49 -13.45 23.95
CA MET A 217 23.66 -13.32 23.10
C MET A 217 24.42 -12.04 23.44
N GLU A 218 25.63 -12.17 24.02
CA GLU A 218 26.53 -11.08 24.45
C GLU A 218 26.92 -10.06 23.37
N ARG A 219 26.52 -10.26 22.10
CA ARG A 219 26.85 -9.39 20.97
C ARG A 219 25.76 -8.40 20.57
N PHE A 220 24.60 -8.39 21.22
CA PHE A 220 23.50 -7.48 20.90
C PHE A 220 23.39 -6.31 21.90
N ASN A 221 24.29 -5.33 21.77
CA ASN A 221 24.08 -4.00 22.35
C ASN A 221 23.02 -3.25 21.52
N PHE A 222 21.73 -3.43 21.81
CA PHE A 222 20.74 -2.39 21.52
C PHE A 222 19.55 -2.44 22.50
N PHE A 223 19.19 -1.26 22.97
CA PHE A 223 18.16 -0.92 23.94
C PHE A 223 16.79 -1.55 23.56
N LEU A 224 16.45 -2.68 24.16
CA LEU A 224 15.18 -3.39 23.93
C LEU A 224 14.14 -2.95 24.97
N SER A 225 13.29 -1.98 24.59
CA SER A 225 11.99 -1.78 25.24
C SER A 225 10.88 -2.31 24.33
N PHE A 226 9.82 -2.80 24.96
CA PHE A 226 8.68 -3.56 24.43
C PHE A 226 7.96 -2.93 23.21
N GLN A 227 8.26 -1.68 22.84
CA GLN A 227 7.78 -1.08 21.59
C GLN A 227 8.43 -1.65 20.32
N PHE A 228 9.51 -2.42 20.43
CA PHE A 228 10.27 -2.88 19.26
C PHE A 228 9.58 -4.04 18.49
N LEU A 229 8.73 -4.84 19.13
CA LEU A 229 8.04 -5.96 18.44
C LEU A 229 7.11 -5.47 17.32
N LEU A 230 6.57 -4.25 17.44
CA LEU A 230 5.75 -3.60 16.40
C LEU A 230 6.59 -2.76 15.42
N ARG A 231 7.83 -2.41 15.77
CA ARG A 231 8.73 -1.58 14.92
C ARG A 231 9.62 -2.42 14.00
N ILE A 232 9.81 -3.71 14.27
CA ILE A 232 10.53 -4.64 13.37
C ILE A 232 9.85 -4.79 12.00
N LEU A 233 8.56 -4.48 11.89
CA LEU A 233 7.87 -4.42 10.60
C LEU A 233 8.11 -3.13 9.80
N LYS A 234 8.79 -2.10 10.34
CA LYS A 234 8.75 -0.76 9.74
C LYS A 234 10.09 -0.11 9.39
N GLU A 235 11.24 -0.54 9.93
CA GLU A 235 12.47 0.29 9.79
C GLU A 235 13.81 -0.43 9.59
N SER A 236 13.86 -1.71 9.20
CA SER A 236 15.15 -2.34 8.91
C SER A 236 15.09 -3.31 7.74
N LYS A 237 15.80 -2.95 6.66
CA LYS A 237 15.88 -3.62 5.36
C LYS A 237 16.36 -5.09 5.38
N ASN A 238 16.49 -5.76 6.53
CA ASN A 238 17.15 -7.07 6.65
C ASN A 238 16.61 -7.99 7.78
N TRP A 239 15.38 -7.79 8.28
CA TRP A 239 14.84 -8.67 9.34
C TRP A 239 13.49 -9.24 8.92
N VAL A 240 13.38 -10.57 8.95
CA VAL A 240 12.12 -11.29 8.73
C VAL A 240 11.87 -12.16 9.96
N ILE A 241 10.75 -11.91 10.65
CA ILE A 241 10.28 -12.75 11.76
C ILE A 241 9.24 -13.71 11.18
N PHE A 242 9.44 -15.00 11.38
CA PHE A 242 8.47 -16.03 11.02
C PHE A 242 7.84 -16.57 12.30
N GLN A 243 6.51 -16.48 12.38
CA GLN A 243 5.73 -17.07 13.46
C GLN A 243 4.61 -17.92 12.86
N THR A 244 4.57 -19.20 13.19
CA THR A 244 3.41 -20.06 12.94
C THR A 244 2.39 -19.83 14.05
N MET A 245 1.16 -19.43 13.70
CA MET A 245 0.02 -19.56 14.61
C MET A 245 -0.43 -21.02 14.57
N ILE A 246 -0.18 -21.75 15.65
CA ILE A 246 -0.83 -23.03 15.95
C ILE A 246 -1.87 -22.76 17.04
#